data_AF-A0A926FY03-F1
#
_entry.id   AF-A0A926FY03-F1
#
_cell.length_a   1.000
_cell.length_b   1.000
_cell.length_c   1.000
_cell.angle_alpha   90.00
_cell.angle_beta   90.00
_cell.angle_gamma   90.00
#
_symmetry.space_group_name_H-M   'P 1'
#
loop_
_entity.id
_entity.type
_entity.pdbx_description
1 polymer ?
#
loop_
_entity_poly.entity_id
_entity_poly.type
_entity_poly.pdbx_seq_one_letter_code
_entity_poly.pdbx_strand_id
1 'polypeptide(L)'
;MKVIILASLSYSLINFRGALISAIIAEGHEVVACAPDDDPETAAALSAMGARYRRIPMDRTGVNPLRDLATLRRLVRLIRTEVPEVVLAYTQKPIIYGGLATRIAGGQARFHAMVSGLGHVYSDIPGLRHALLRRLVSLLYRIAIARASAVIVFNRDDDAEMRRHDILRPNHNVVQVAGSGVDIARFSPSPATGGPPAFLMIARLMRDKGLLEFVEAARLVRARFPDSRFRILGPLDTNPTGITLAEIRDWEAVGDIEYLGETRNVLPHLADASVFVLPTYYREGLPRTILEAMACGNPVITTDTPGCRDAVTHGRDGFLVPPRDAPALAEAMVRFIESPELTTRMGGRARETACRRFDVTLVNAHLLAVMGLDKDRDGPRTNRPRRAIGDFAPLQVSIAALAALGTLPLMAIVAVVVLSTLGTPILFRQHRAGAGGRVFVLAKFRTMRTANDIEGRPLPDAARLTATSRVLRRARLDELPGLWNVIRGQMNLVGPRPLLPETVVDLGEGGTARGKVKPGLTGWAQVNGNALLSDKDKLALDLWYIEHRSVRLDLEILVRTVAMLVGGERINTLNIERGYAGTLDRRR
;
A
#
# COMPACT_ATOMS: atom_id res chain seq x y z
N MET A 1 -12.12 -20.06 -12.82
CA MET A 1 -11.88 -20.26 -11.38
C MET A 1 -13.17 -19.95 -10.63
N LYS A 2 -13.35 -20.53 -9.45
CA LYS A 2 -14.43 -20.20 -8.52
C LYS A 2 -13.91 -19.33 -7.38
N VAL A 3 -14.64 -18.25 -7.13
CA VAL A 3 -14.30 -17.21 -6.14
C VAL A 3 -15.40 -17.13 -5.11
N ILE A 4 -15.04 -17.24 -3.83
CA ILE A 4 -15.95 -16.94 -2.72
C ILE A 4 -15.66 -15.53 -2.20
N ILE A 5 -16.71 -14.71 -2.05
CA ILE A 5 -16.62 -13.39 -1.43
C ILE A 5 -17.41 -13.40 -0.13
N LEU A 6 -16.74 -13.15 0.99
CA LEU A 6 -17.32 -13.15 2.33
C LEU A 6 -17.51 -11.72 2.85
N ALA A 7 -18.77 -11.37 3.12
CA ALA A 7 -19.20 -10.09 3.66
C ALA A 7 -19.87 -10.25 5.02
N SER A 8 -19.95 -9.15 5.78
CA SER A 8 -20.69 -9.07 7.03
C SER A 8 -22.07 -8.42 6.91
N LEU A 9 -22.47 -8.01 5.71
CA LEU A 9 -23.77 -7.36 5.42
C LEU A 9 -24.11 -7.57 3.94
N SER A 10 -25.34 -7.97 3.61
CA SER A 10 -25.75 -8.28 2.23
C SER A 10 -25.61 -7.07 1.29
N TYR A 11 -26.21 -5.93 1.65
CA TYR A 11 -26.16 -4.69 0.85
C TYR A 11 -24.72 -4.25 0.46
N SER A 12 -23.72 -4.55 1.30
CA SER A 12 -22.32 -4.20 1.02
C SER A 12 -21.73 -4.94 -0.19
N LEU A 13 -22.27 -6.11 -0.53
CA LEU A 13 -21.88 -6.87 -1.73
C LEU A 13 -22.25 -6.13 -3.02
N ILE A 14 -23.36 -5.38 -3.02
CA ILE A 14 -23.76 -4.55 -4.15
C ILE A 14 -23.05 -3.20 -4.08
N ASN A 15 -23.24 -2.47 -2.97
CA ASN A 15 -22.85 -1.06 -2.88
C ASN A 15 -21.33 -0.84 -2.94
N PHE A 16 -20.53 -1.75 -2.38
CA PHE A 16 -19.07 -1.62 -2.36
C PHE A 16 -18.35 -2.61 -3.25
N ARG A 17 -18.97 -3.74 -3.57
CA ARG A 17 -18.32 -4.84 -4.30
C ARG A 17 -19.03 -5.23 -5.58
N GLY A 18 -20.15 -4.60 -5.94
CA GLY A 18 -20.91 -4.95 -7.15
C GLY A 18 -20.04 -4.88 -8.40
N ALA A 19 -19.36 -3.75 -8.60
CA ALA A 19 -18.44 -3.57 -9.72
C ALA A 19 -17.28 -4.59 -9.73
N LEU A 20 -16.77 -4.99 -8.56
CA LEU A 20 -15.72 -6.02 -8.47
C LEU A 20 -16.27 -7.40 -8.84
N ILE A 21 -17.48 -7.73 -8.36
CA ILE A 21 -18.17 -8.98 -8.67
C ILE A 21 -18.42 -9.06 -10.18
N SER A 22 -18.95 -8.00 -10.78
CA SER A 22 -19.15 -7.90 -12.23
C SER A 22 -17.83 -8.07 -12.99
N ALA A 23 -16.74 -7.44 -12.54
CA ALA A 23 -15.43 -7.58 -13.16
C ALA A 23 -14.90 -9.02 -13.08
N ILE A 24 -15.02 -9.69 -11.92
CA ILE A 24 -14.62 -11.11 -11.77
C ILE A 24 -15.43 -12.00 -12.73
N ILE A 25 -16.73 -11.75 -12.88
CA ILE A 25 -17.60 -12.51 -13.79
C ILE A 25 -17.24 -12.24 -15.25
N ALA A 26 -16.94 -10.98 -15.61
CA ALA A 26 -16.48 -10.60 -16.95
C ALA A 26 -15.14 -11.27 -17.32
N GLU A 27 -14.27 -11.53 -16.34
CA GLU A 27 -13.06 -12.37 -16.47
C GLU A 27 -13.36 -13.88 -16.58
N GLY A 28 -14.63 -14.29 -16.65
CA GLY A 28 -15.05 -15.67 -16.84
C GLY A 28 -14.89 -16.54 -15.59
N HIS A 29 -15.03 -15.96 -14.40
CA HIS A 29 -14.96 -16.67 -13.14
C HIS A 29 -16.32 -16.80 -12.47
N GLU A 30 -16.54 -17.93 -11.79
CA GLU A 30 -17.74 -18.15 -11.00
C GLU A 30 -17.62 -17.43 -9.67
N VAL A 31 -18.66 -16.69 -9.26
CA VAL A 31 -18.69 -15.98 -7.99
C VAL A 31 -19.77 -16.55 -7.08
N VAL A 32 -19.39 -16.87 -5.84
CA VAL A 32 -20.30 -17.17 -4.73
C VAL A 32 -20.15 -16.09 -3.68
N ALA A 33 -21.15 -15.22 -3.60
CA ALA A 33 -21.20 -14.12 -2.64
C ALA A 33 -21.95 -14.54 -1.38
N CYS A 34 -21.37 -14.26 -0.21
CA CYS A 34 -21.88 -14.71 1.08
C CYS A 34 -22.04 -13.57 2.07
N ALA A 35 -23.19 -13.51 2.75
CA ALA A 35 -23.48 -12.56 3.82
C ALA A 35 -24.47 -13.17 4.85
N PRO A 36 -24.67 -12.56 6.03
CA PRO A 36 -25.50 -13.15 7.08
C PRO A 36 -27.00 -12.96 6.91
N ASP A 37 -27.41 -11.91 6.21
CA ASP A 37 -28.79 -11.44 6.19
C ASP A 37 -29.56 -12.06 5.01
N ASP A 38 -30.86 -12.23 5.19
CA ASP A 38 -31.74 -12.61 4.09
C ASP A 38 -32.23 -11.34 3.40
N ASP A 39 -31.70 -11.05 2.22
CA ASP A 39 -31.96 -9.83 1.47
C ASP A 39 -32.28 -10.21 0.02
N PRO A 40 -33.58 -10.38 -0.30
CA PRO A 40 -34.03 -10.78 -1.64
C PRO A 40 -33.63 -9.79 -2.74
N GLU A 41 -33.57 -8.48 -2.44
CA GLU A 41 -33.18 -7.45 -3.40
C GLU A 41 -31.71 -7.60 -3.78
N THR A 42 -30.84 -7.74 -2.77
CA THR A 42 -29.41 -8.04 -2.99
C THR A 42 -29.21 -9.37 -3.71
N ALA A 43 -29.94 -10.42 -3.32
CA ALA A 43 -29.83 -11.74 -3.96
C ALA A 43 -30.25 -11.71 -5.44
N ALA A 44 -31.33 -11.00 -5.77
CA ALA A 44 -31.78 -10.80 -7.14
C ALA A 44 -30.75 -10.00 -7.96
N ALA A 45 -30.21 -8.91 -7.41
CA ALA A 45 -29.17 -8.12 -8.06
C ALA A 45 -27.88 -8.93 -8.33
N LEU A 46 -27.45 -9.75 -7.36
CA LEU A 46 -26.32 -10.68 -7.54
C LEU A 46 -26.60 -11.72 -8.63
N SER A 47 -27.78 -12.32 -8.63
CA SER A 47 -28.20 -13.30 -9.63
C SER A 47 -28.22 -12.68 -11.04
N ALA A 48 -28.75 -11.45 -11.18
CA ALA A 48 -28.77 -10.72 -12.44
C ALA A 48 -27.36 -10.43 -12.99
N MET A 49 -26.36 -10.25 -12.11
CA MET A 49 -24.95 -10.13 -12.51
C MET A 49 -24.29 -11.48 -12.85
N GLY A 50 -24.90 -12.61 -12.52
CA GLY A 50 -24.34 -13.96 -12.69
C GLY A 50 -23.65 -14.53 -11.45
N ALA A 51 -23.79 -13.90 -10.28
CA ALA A 51 -23.25 -14.39 -9.01
C ALA A 51 -24.28 -15.22 -8.23
N ARG A 52 -23.84 -16.31 -7.59
CA ARG A 52 -24.68 -17.08 -6.66
C ARG A 52 -24.62 -16.45 -5.26
N TYR A 53 -25.76 -16.33 -4.60
CA TYR A 53 -25.84 -15.85 -3.22
C TYR A 53 -25.98 -17.00 -2.21
N ARG A 54 -25.22 -16.96 -1.12
CA ARG A 54 -25.30 -17.95 -0.02
C ARG A 54 -25.34 -17.26 1.33
N ARG A 55 -26.40 -17.51 2.09
CA ARG A 55 -26.50 -17.04 3.46
C ARG A 55 -25.56 -17.79 4.39
N ILE A 56 -24.73 -17.06 5.14
CA ILE A 56 -23.84 -17.60 6.18
C ILE A 56 -24.11 -16.88 7.49
N PRO A 57 -24.75 -17.51 8.48
CA PRO A 57 -25.13 -16.84 9.72
C PRO A 57 -23.88 -16.29 10.42
N MET A 58 -23.90 -15.00 10.71
CA MET A 58 -22.84 -14.26 11.38
C MET A 58 -23.46 -13.11 12.15
N ASP A 59 -23.15 -13.00 13.43
CA ASP A 59 -23.55 -11.86 14.24
C ASP A 59 -22.53 -10.74 14.04
N ARG A 60 -22.90 -9.65 13.36
CA ARG A 60 -21.95 -8.61 12.93
C ARG A 60 -21.24 -7.93 14.10
N THR A 61 -21.94 -7.70 15.21
CA THR A 61 -21.44 -6.95 16.38
C THR A 61 -21.35 -7.79 17.65
N GLY A 62 -22.06 -8.93 17.72
CA GLY A 62 -22.04 -9.79 18.90
C GLY A 62 -20.68 -10.45 19.17
N VAL A 63 -20.42 -10.81 20.41
CA VAL A 63 -19.17 -11.45 20.87
C VAL A 63 -19.39 -12.89 21.37
N ASN A 64 -20.52 -13.52 21.00
CA ASN A 64 -20.91 -14.84 21.47
C ASN A 64 -20.09 -15.96 20.79
N PRO A 65 -19.25 -16.71 21.54
CA PRO A 65 -18.37 -17.73 20.95
C PRO A 65 -19.10 -18.91 20.31
N LEU A 66 -20.28 -19.29 20.80
CA LEU A 66 -21.06 -20.41 20.25
C LEU A 66 -21.63 -20.07 18.88
N ARG A 67 -22.12 -18.83 18.72
CA ARG A 67 -22.58 -18.32 17.42
C ARG A 67 -21.42 -18.23 16.43
N ASP A 68 -20.29 -17.72 16.88
CA ASP A 68 -19.08 -17.62 16.06
C ASP A 68 -18.52 -19.00 15.64
N LEU A 69 -18.60 -20.00 16.51
CA LEU A 69 -18.26 -21.38 16.16
C LEU A 69 -19.23 -21.97 15.12
N ALA A 70 -20.52 -21.63 15.19
CA ALA A 70 -21.49 -22.02 14.17
C ALA A 70 -21.18 -21.35 12.82
N THR A 71 -20.80 -20.07 12.80
CA THR A 71 -20.31 -19.36 11.61
C THR A 71 -19.10 -20.07 11.01
N LEU A 72 -18.09 -20.39 11.84
CA LEU A 72 -16.88 -21.09 11.40
C LEU A 72 -17.21 -22.46 10.77
N ARG A 73 -18.04 -23.27 11.43
CA ARG A 73 -18.46 -24.59 10.91
C ARG A 73 -19.18 -24.47 9.56
N ARG A 74 -20.06 -23.48 9.40
CA ARG A 74 -20.77 -23.23 8.13
C ARG A 74 -19.82 -22.80 7.02
N LEU A 75 -18.87 -21.91 7.31
CA LEU A 75 -17.84 -21.50 6.35
C LEU A 75 -16.94 -22.66 5.93
N VAL A 76 -16.51 -23.52 6.87
CA VAL A 76 -15.71 -24.72 6.55
C VAL A 76 -16.49 -25.64 5.62
N ARG A 77 -17.77 -25.88 5.90
CA ARG A 77 -18.64 -26.70 5.04
C ARG A 77 -18.78 -26.08 3.65
N LEU A 78 -19.05 -24.79 3.57
CA LEU A 78 -19.17 -24.05 2.31
C LEU A 78 -17.89 -24.20 1.47
N ILE A 79 -16.71 -23.93 2.05
CA ILE A 79 -15.44 -23.99 1.31
C ILE A 79 -15.14 -25.41 0.85
N ARG A 80 -15.45 -26.44 1.66
CA ARG A 80 -15.29 -27.85 1.26
C ARG A 80 -16.27 -28.27 0.15
N THR A 81 -17.48 -27.72 0.14
CA THR A 81 -18.49 -28.04 -0.88
C THR A 81 -18.23 -27.30 -2.19
N GLU A 82 -17.89 -26.02 -2.13
CA GLU A 82 -17.68 -25.21 -3.33
C GLU A 82 -16.30 -25.41 -3.95
N VAL A 83 -15.30 -25.81 -3.16
CA VAL A 83 -13.90 -26.02 -3.59
C VAL A 83 -13.35 -24.81 -4.38
N PRO A 84 -13.34 -23.60 -3.78
CA PRO A 84 -12.89 -22.40 -4.48
C PRO A 84 -11.37 -22.34 -4.63
N GLU A 85 -10.88 -21.72 -5.68
CA GLU A 85 -9.46 -21.39 -5.85
C GLU A 85 -9.10 -20.06 -5.15
N VAL A 86 -10.07 -19.18 -4.95
CA VAL A 86 -9.88 -17.86 -4.29
C VAL A 86 -10.99 -17.61 -3.26
N VAL A 87 -10.60 -17.13 -2.08
CA VAL A 87 -11.51 -16.62 -1.06
C VAL A 87 -11.12 -15.19 -0.72
N LEU A 88 -12.00 -14.23 -1.01
CA LEU A 88 -11.86 -12.84 -0.60
C LEU A 88 -12.79 -12.58 0.59
N ALA A 89 -12.23 -12.18 1.72
CA ALA A 89 -13.01 -11.75 2.88
C ALA A 89 -12.72 -10.29 3.20
N TYR A 90 -13.77 -9.50 3.44
CA TYR A 90 -13.65 -8.12 3.88
C TYR A 90 -14.46 -7.85 5.14
N THR A 91 -14.00 -6.89 5.94
CA THR A 91 -14.42 -6.64 7.33
C THR A 91 -13.94 -7.70 8.35
N GLN A 92 -13.97 -7.35 9.64
CA GLN A 92 -13.26 -8.08 10.69
C GLN A 92 -13.65 -9.55 10.83
N LYS A 93 -14.94 -9.84 11.06
CA LYS A 93 -15.41 -11.22 11.29
C LYS A 93 -15.28 -12.11 10.05
N PRO A 94 -15.66 -11.68 8.84
CA PRO A 94 -15.39 -12.44 7.62
C PRO A 94 -13.90 -12.73 7.44
N ILE A 95 -13.00 -11.79 7.73
CA ILE A 95 -11.55 -12.04 7.66
C ILE A 95 -11.13 -13.10 8.67
N ILE A 96 -11.52 -12.95 9.94
CA ILE A 96 -11.13 -13.87 11.01
C ILE A 96 -11.65 -15.29 10.71
N TYR A 97 -12.96 -15.44 10.55
CA TYR A 97 -13.58 -16.74 10.39
C TYR A 97 -13.36 -17.32 9.00
N GLY A 98 -13.29 -16.49 7.96
CA GLY A 98 -12.95 -16.91 6.60
C GLY A 98 -11.53 -17.45 6.50
N GLY A 99 -10.54 -16.74 7.06
CA GLY A 99 -9.14 -17.20 7.03
C GLY A 99 -8.92 -18.49 7.81
N LEU A 100 -9.59 -18.64 8.97
CA LEU A 100 -9.60 -19.89 9.72
C LEU A 100 -10.30 -21.01 8.95
N ALA A 101 -11.48 -20.74 8.37
CA ALA A 101 -12.26 -21.72 7.62
C ALA A 101 -11.50 -22.24 6.40
N THR A 102 -10.87 -21.35 5.62
CA THR A 102 -10.05 -21.74 4.46
C THR A 102 -8.93 -22.68 4.87
N ARG A 103 -8.29 -22.45 6.03
CA ARG A 103 -7.23 -23.32 6.55
C ARG A 103 -7.76 -24.69 6.98
N ILE A 104 -8.85 -24.73 7.73
CA ILE A 104 -9.49 -25.97 8.22
C ILE A 104 -10.07 -26.79 7.05
N ALA A 105 -10.50 -26.13 5.97
CA ALA A 105 -11.02 -26.77 4.78
C ALA A 105 -9.94 -27.43 3.89
N GLY A 106 -8.66 -27.37 4.27
CA GLY A 106 -7.54 -27.99 3.53
C GLY A 106 -6.51 -26.99 2.99
N GLY A 107 -6.78 -25.69 3.08
CA GLY A 107 -5.79 -24.65 2.78
C GLY A 107 -5.37 -24.53 1.31
N GLN A 108 -6.13 -25.12 0.39
CA GLN A 108 -5.85 -25.09 -1.06
C GLN A 108 -6.24 -23.75 -1.70
N ALA A 109 -7.31 -23.11 -1.22
CA ALA A 109 -7.76 -21.82 -1.74
C ALA A 109 -6.80 -20.69 -1.36
N ARG A 110 -6.54 -19.77 -2.29
CA ARG A 110 -5.81 -18.53 -2.02
C ARG A 110 -6.70 -17.59 -1.22
N PHE A 111 -6.36 -17.39 0.05
CA PHE A 111 -7.09 -16.49 0.93
C PHE A 111 -6.58 -15.05 0.81
N HIS A 112 -7.49 -14.10 0.59
CA HIS A 112 -7.22 -12.66 0.54
C HIS A 112 -8.06 -11.96 1.61
N ALA A 113 -7.38 -11.21 2.48
CA ALA A 113 -8.03 -10.44 3.55
C ALA A 113 -8.05 -8.96 3.17
N MET A 114 -9.22 -8.34 3.07
CA MET A 114 -9.37 -6.92 2.73
C MET A 114 -9.87 -6.12 3.93
N VAL A 115 -8.93 -5.40 4.55
CA VAL A 115 -9.16 -4.54 5.71
C VAL A 115 -9.59 -3.16 5.21
N SER A 116 -10.90 -2.92 5.23
CA SER A 116 -11.51 -1.64 4.82
C SER A 116 -11.53 -0.59 5.94
N GLY A 117 -10.59 -0.67 6.88
CA GLY A 117 -10.62 0.02 8.17
C GLY A 117 -10.59 -0.97 9.34
N LEU A 118 -9.75 -0.68 10.34
CA LEU A 118 -9.65 -1.51 11.54
C LEU A 118 -10.82 -1.34 12.52
N GLY A 119 -11.62 -0.29 12.37
CA GLY A 119 -12.84 -0.06 13.16
C GLY A 119 -12.59 0.31 14.63
N HIS A 120 -13.68 0.35 15.40
CA HIS A 120 -13.73 0.94 16.74
C HIS A 120 -12.83 0.25 17.79
N VAL A 121 -12.48 -1.03 17.60
CA VAL A 121 -11.57 -1.78 18.50
C VAL A 121 -10.15 -1.19 18.53
N TYR A 122 -9.77 -0.43 17.50
CA TYR A 122 -8.46 0.23 17.36
C TYR A 122 -8.59 1.76 17.39
N SER A 123 -9.69 2.27 17.92
CA SER A 123 -9.84 3.68 18.27
C SER A 123 -9.27 3.94 19.67
N ASP A 124 -8.94 5.20 19.98
CA ASP A 124 -8.33 5.60 21.25
C ASP A 124 -9.35 5.63 22.40
N ILE A 125 -9.81 4.44 22.79
CA ILE A 125 -10.76 4.25 23.89
C ILE A 125 -9.99 3.78 25.12
N PRO A 126 -9.99 4.57 26.20
CA PRO A 126 -9.32 4.20 27.45
C PRO A 126 -10.04 3.02 28.13
N GLY A 127 -9.28 2.21 28.87
CA GLY A 127 -9.82 1.17 29.75
C GLY A 127 -9.29 -0.24 29.50
N LEU A 128 -9.14 -1.00 30.58
CA LEU A 128 -8.54 -2.34 30.57
C LEU A 128 -9.35 -3.35 29.72
N ARG A 129 -10.68 -3.32 29.82
CA ARG A 129 -11.57 -4.21 29.04
C ARG A 129 -11.37 -4.04 27.53
N HIS A 130 -11.26 -2.79 27.08
CA HIS A 130 -11.04 -2.48 25.67
C HIS A 130 -9.64 -2.90 25.22
N ALA A 131 -8.61 -2.69 26.06
CA ALA A 131 -7.25 -3.15 25.77
C ALA A 131 -7.16 -4.70 25.67
N LEU A 132 -7.84 -5.43 26.55
CA LEU A 132 -7.93 -6.89 26.50
C LEU A 132 -8.66 -7.38 25.25
N LEU A 133 -9.80 -6.76 24.91
CA LEU A 133 -10.53 -7.06 23.68
C LEU A 133 -9.67 -6.82 22.44
N ARG A 134 -8.96 -5.69 22.37
CA ARG A 134 -8.04 -5.39 21.26
C ARG A 134 -6.93 -6.44 21.13
N ARG A 135 -6.34 -6.88 22.25
CA ARG A 135 -5.32 -7.94 22.25
C ARG A 135 -5.88 -9.28 21.76
N LEU A 136 -7.09 -9.65 22.19
CA LEU A 136 -7.77 -10.87 21.73
C LEU A 136 -8.08 -10.80 20.23
N VAL A 137 -8.68 -9.71 19.77
CA VAL A 137 -9.02 -9.50 18.35
C VAL A 137 -7.75 -9.50 17.49
N SER A 138 -6.67 -8.87 17.94
CA SER A 138 -5.37 -8.86 17.25
C SER A 138 -4.79 -10.26 17.12
N LEU A 139 -4.87 -11.08 18.18
CA LEU A 139 -4.46 -12.48 18.13
C LEU A 139 -5.28 -13.29 17.11
N LEU A 140 -6.61 -13.14 17.10
CA LEU A 140 -7.49 -13.82 16.16
C LEU A 140 -7.19 -13.41 14.71
N TYR A 141 -7.02 -12.11 14.46
CA TYR A 141 -6.61 -11.58 13.16
C TYR A 141 -5.29 -12.18 12.71
N ARG A 142 -4.27 -12.16 13.57
CA ARG A 142 -2.94 -12.70 13.32
C ARG A 142 -3.00 -14.18 12.92
N ILE A 143 -3.79 -14.98 13.64
CA ILE A 143 -3.97 -16.40 13.32
C ILE A 143 -4.71 -16.53 11.99
N ALA A 144 -5.77 -15.76 11.74
CA ALA A 144 -6.57 -15.87 10.53
C ALA A 144 -5.76 -15.55 9.27
N ILE A 145 -4.99 -14.46 9.28
CA ILE A 145 -4.25 -13.99 8.10
C ILE A 145 -2.86 -14.61 7.93
N ALA A 146 -2.39 -15.45 8.86
CA ALA A 146 -1.04 -16.03 8.84
C ALA A 146 -0.62 -16.75 7.54
N ARG A 147 -1.60 -17.20 6.73
CA ARG A 147 -1.38 -17.82 5.41
C ARG A 147 -2.13 -17.09 4.28
N ALA A 148 -2.48 -15.83 4.49
CA ALA A 148 -3.10 -15.02 3.45
C ALA A 148 -2.12 -14.84 2.28
N SER A 149 -2.62 -14.99 1.05
CA SER A 149 -1.88 -14.73 -0.18
C SER A 149 -1.62 -13.23 -0.35
N ALA A 150 -2.57 -12.39 0.10
CA ALA A 150 -2.38 -10.95 0.27
C ALA A 150 -3.28 -10.43 1.39
N VAL A 151 -2.80 -9.38 2.07
CA VAL A 151 -3.61 -8.55 2.96
C VAL A 151 -3.76 -7.20 2.27
N ILE A 152 -5.00 -6.82 1.95
CA ILE A 152 -5.34 -5.60 1.24
C ILE A 152 -5.77 -4.57 2.28
N VAL A 153 -5.16 -3.38 2.25
CA VAL A 153 -5.48 -2.24 3.13
C VAL A 153 -5.84 -1.02 2.28
N PHE A 154 -6.58 -0.07 2.85
CA PHE A 154 -6.99 1.13 2.11
C PHE A 154 -6.06 2.33 2.31
N ASN A 155 -5.45 2.42 3.49
CA ASN A 155 -4.52 3.47 3.87
C ASN A 155 -3.28 2.86 4.51
N ARG A 156 -2.22 3.68 4.62
CA ARG A 156 -0.93 3.25 5.22
C ARG A 156 -1.02 3.12 6.74
N ASP A 157 -1.89 3.89 7.38
CA ASP A 157 -2.09 3.87 8.82
C ASP A 157 -2.64 2.53 9.31
N ASP A 158 -3.52 1.89 8.55
CA ASP A 158 -4.05 0.55 8.87
C ASP A 158 -2.93 -0.51 8.77
N ASP A 159 -2.02 -0.44 7.78
CA ASP A 159 -0.84 -1.31 7.74
C ASP A 159 0.05 -1.08 8.97
N ALA A 160 0.37 0.18 9.27
CA ALA A 160 1.20 0.54 10.42
C ALA A 160 0.59 0.07 11.75
N GLU A 161 -0.71 0.24 11.94
CA GLU A 161 -1.44 -0.19 13.14
C GLU A 161 -1.49 -1.71 13.25
N MET A 162 -1.78 -2.41 12.15
CA MET A 162 -1.76 -3.87 12.14
C MET A 162 -0.36 -4.42 12.48
N ARG A 163 0.72 -3.77 12.04
CA ARG A 163 2.09 -4.13 12.43
C ARG A 163 2.34 -3.83 13.91
N ARG A 164 1.88 -2.67 14.40
CA ARG A 164 2.02 -2.26 15.80
C ARG A 164 1.38 -3.26 16.78
N HIS A 165 0.27 -3.90 16.40
CA HIS A 165 -0.39 -4.93 17.21
C HIS A 165 0.00 -6.36 16.84
N ASP A 166 1.15 -6.55 16.17
CA ASP A 166 1.68 -7.86 15.74
C ASP A 166 0.74 -8.70 14.85
N ILE A 167 -0.27 -8.08 14.25
CA ILE A 167 -1.20 -8.74 13.32
C ILE A 167 -0.45 -9.09 12.03
N LEU A 168 0.31 -8.13 11.50
CA LEU A 168 1.12 -8.29 10.29
C LEU A 168 2.59 -8.53 10.61
N ARG A 169 3.09 -9.69 10.21
CA ARG A 169 4.53 -10.02 10.17
C ARG A 169 5.25 -9.36 8.98
N PRO A 170 6.58 -9.14 9.04
CA PRO A 170 7.35 -8.50 7.96
C PRO A 170 7.28 -9.17 6.59
N ASN A 171 6.99 -10.48 6.55
CA ASN A 171 6.93 -11.27 5.32
C ASN A 171 5.53 -11.36 4.69
N HIS A 172 4.50 -10.72 5.28
CA HIS A 172 3.19 -10.66 4.66
C HIS A 172 3.23 -9.80 3.40
N ASN A 173 2.57 -10.27 2.35
CA ASN A 173 2.29 -9.49 1.17
C ASN A 173 1.14 -8.53 1.48
N VAL A 174 1.47 -7.26 1.76
CA VAL A 174 0.49 -6.21 2.05
C VAL A 174 0.36 -5.33 0.82
N VAL A 175 -0.87 -5.13 0.35
CA VAL A 175 -1.16 -4.34 -0.85
C VAL A 175 -2.10 -3.21 -0.47
N GLN A 176 -1.71 -1.97 -0.75
CA GLN A 176 -2.60 -0.82 -0.60
C GLN A 176 -3.46 -0.67 -1.85
N VAL A 177 -4.78 -0.54 -1.66
CA VAL A 177 -5.76 -0.31 -2.73
C VAL A 177 -6.54 0.96 -2.40
N ALA A 178 -6.93 1.73 -3.42
CA ALA A 178 -7.60 3.02 -3.25
C ALA A 178 -9.10 2.86 -2.88
N GLY A 179 -9.37 2.15 -1.79
CA GLY A 179 -10.70 1.88 -1.28
C GLY A 179 -11.52 0.94 -2.15
N SER A 180 -12.83 1.18 -2.20
CA SER A 180 -13.77 0.49 -3.10
C SER A 180 -13.83 1.12 -4.50
N GLY A 181 -13.09 2.21 -4.73
CA GLY A 181 -13.25 3.07 -5.89
C GLY A 181 -14.60 3.79 -5.97
N VAL A 182 -14.80 4.54 -7.05
CA VAL A 182 -16.01 5.29 -7.41
C VAL A 182 -16.25 5.13 -8.91
N ASP A 183 -17.53 5.03 -9.30
CA ASP A 183 -17.92 4.96 -10.71
C ASP A 183 -17.87 6.36 -11.33
N ILE A 184 -16.82 6.62 -12.10
CA ILE A 184 -16.52 7.93 -12.70
C ILE A 184 -17.55 8.32 -13.77
N ALA A 185 -18.20 7.35 -14.40
CA ALA A 185 -19.24 7.58 -15.39
C ALA A 185 -20.56 7.98 -14.71
N ARG A 186 -20.93 7.29 -13.63
CA ARG A 186 -22.12 7.62 -12.83
C ARG A 186 -21.97 8.95 -12.09
N PHE A 187 -20.86 9.15 -11.39
CA PHE A 187 -20.58 10.36 -10.63
C PHE A 187 -19.82 11.33 -11.52
N SER A 188 -20.54 12.08 -12.35
CA SER A 188 -19.98 13.09 -13.24
C SER A 188 -20.23 14.51 -12.72
N PRO A 189 -19.34 15.48 -13.04
CA PRO A 189 -19.56 16.87 -12.67
C PRO A 189 -20.84 17.42 -13.29
N SER A 190 -21.59 18.17 -12.50
CA SER A 190 -22.73 18.95 -12.97
C SER A 190 -22.35 20.44 -13.01
N PRO A 191 -22.96 21.25 -13.88
CA PRO A 191 -22.77 22.70 -13.84
C PRO A 191 -23.12 23.23 -12.46
N ALA A 192 -22.32 24.18 -11.96
CA ALA A 192 -22.63 24.84 -10.70
C ALA A 192 -24.01 25.50 -10.77
N THR A 193 -24.89 25.22 -9.80
CA THR A 193 -26.25 25.77 -9.75
C THR A 193 -26.28 27.28 -9.48
N GLY A 194 -25.16 27.86 -9.03
CA GLY A 194 -25.08 29.26 -8.60
C GLY A 194 -25.73 29.50 -7.23
N GLY A 195 -25.68 30.75 -6.76
CA GLY A 195 -26.26 31.15 -5.46
C GLY A 195 -25.26 31.11 -4.29
N PRO A 196 -25.74 31.27 -3.05
CA PRO A 196 -24.88 31.34 -1.88
C PRO A 196 -24.07 30.06 -1.66
N PRO A 197 -22.84 30.17 -1.09
CA PRO A 197 -22.00 29.02 -0.79
C PRO A 197 -22.76 27.95 0.02
N ALA A 198 -22.77 26.72 -0.49
CA ALA A 198 -23.44 25.57 0.12
C ALA A 198 -22.42 24.51 0.54
N PHE A 199 -22.38 24.20 1.83
CA PHE A 199 -21.54 23.16 2.42
C PHE A 199 -22.38 21.93 2.72
N LEU A 200 -22.03 20.78 2.14
CA LEU A 200 -22.78 19.54 2.28
C LEU A 200 -21.98 18.49 3.02
N MET A 201 -22.58 17.94 4.07
CA MET A 201 -22.11 16.74 4.76
C MET A 201 -22.99 15.54 4.42
N ILE A 202 -22.38 14.45 3.96
CA ILE A 202 -23.07 13.16 3.74
C ILE A 202 -22.47 12.10 4.68
N ALA A 203 -23.24 11.70 5.70
CA ALA A 203 -22.83 10.69 6.67
C ALA A 203 -24.03 10.12 7.44
N ARG A 204 -23.84 8.94 8.06
CA ARG A 204 -24.74 8.49 9.14
C ARG A 204 -24.68 9.50 10.28
N LEU A 205 -25.82 9.81 10.90
CA LEU A 205 -25.92 10.85 11.93
C LEU A 205 -25.30 10.37 13.25
N MET A 206 -23.98 10.47 13.36
CA MET A 206 -23.18 10.05 14.53
C MET A 206 -22.20 11.16 14.93
N ARG A 207 -21.97 11.36 16.23
CA ARG A 207 -21.01 12.35 16.76
C ARG A 207 -19.61 12.15 16.20
N ASP A 208 -19.16 10.90 16.08
CA ASP A 208 -17.83 10.57 15.56
C ASP A 208 -17.63 10.83 14.06
N LYS A 209 -18.71 11.11 13.33
CA LYS A 209 -18.67 11.63 11.96
C LYS A 209 -18.41 13.14 11.90
N GLY A 210 -18.35 13.81 13.04
CA GLY A 210 -18.04 15.24 13.15
C GLY A 210 -19.28 16.14 13.06
N LEU A 211 -20.48 15.62 13.36
CA LEU A 211 -21.71 16.41 13.21
C LEU A 211 -21.72 17.65 14.11
N LEU A 212 -21.21 17.53 15.35
CA LEU A 212 -21.16 18.65 16.29
C LEU A 212 -20.19 19.72 15.80
N GLU A 213 -19.03 19.31 15.29
CA GLU A 213 -18.03 20.19 14.71
C GLU A 213 -18.56 20.90 13.46
N PHE A 214 -19.33 20.20 12.62
CA PHE A 214 -19.95 20.78 11.44
C PHE A 214 -20.98 21.87 11.80
N VAL A 215 -21.86 21.60 12.77
CA VAL A 215 -22.87 22.56 13.26
C VAL A 215 -22.21 23.77 13.93
N GLU A 216 -21.19 23.54 14.75
CA GLU A 216 -20.47 24.65 15.40
C GLU A 216 -19.70 25.50 14.38
N ALA A 217 -19.07 24.88 13.38
CA ALA A 217 -18.46 25.62 12.28
C ALA A 217 -19.50 26.42 11.48
N ALA A 218 -20.69 25.85 11.24
CA ALA A 218 -21.78 26.55 10.58
C ALA A 218 -22.18 27.83 11.33
N ARG A 219 -22.30 27.79 12.66
CA ARG A 219 -22.57 28.97 13.50
C ARG A 219 -21.51 30.05 13.34
N LEU A 220 -20.23 29.66 13.43
CA LEU A 220 -19.09 30.58 13.32
C LEU A 220 -19.06 31.27 11.94
N VAL A 221 -19.34 30.51 10.87
CA VAL A 221 -19.35 31.05 9.51
C VAL A 221 -20.57 31.96 9.30
N ARG A 222 -21.77 31.54 9.72
CA ARG A 222 -23.01 32.33 9.57
C ARG A 222 -22.96 33.67 10.29
N ALA A 223 -22.26 33.75 11.42
CA ALA A 223 -22.05 35.02 12.13
C ALA A 223 -21.36 36.09 11.25
N ARG A 224 -20.57 35.67 10.25
CA ARG A 224 -19.87 36.55 9.30
C ARG A 224 -20.50 36.56 7.91
N PHE A 225 -21.08 35.44 7.48
CA PHE A 225 -21.61 35.20 6.13
C PHE A 225 -23.00 34.55 6.20
N PRO A 226 -24.05 35.33 6.56
CA PRO A 226 -25.37 34.81 6.93
C PRO A 226 -26.11 34.06 5.80
N ASP A 227 -25.78 34.34 4.54
CA ASP A 227 -26.40 33.68 3.37
C ASP A 227 -25.84 32.28 3.10
N SER A 228 -24.78 31.86 3.79
CA SER A 228 -24.15 30.53 3.59
C SER A 228 -25.08 29.40 4.05
N ARG A 229 -25.17 28.32 3.27
CA ARG A 229 -26.04 27.17 3.54
C ARG A 229 -25.23 25.97 4.05
N PHE A 230 -25.74 25.30 5.08
CA PHE A 230 -25.10 24.14 5.71
C PHE A 230 -26.08 22.98 5.73
N ARG A 231 -25.77 21.91 4.99
CA ARG A 231 -26.70 20.81 4.75
C ARG A 231 -26.15 19.50 5.26
N ILE A 232 -27.02 18.73 5.90
CA ILE A 232 -26.71 17.38 6.38
C ILE A 232 -27.63 16.39 5.66
N LEU A 233 -27.03 15.34 5.08
CA LEU A 233 -27.72 14.26 4.39
C LEU A 233 -27.27 12.91 4.96
N GLY A 234 -28.23 12.10 5.41
CA GLY A 234 -27.99 10.73 5.80
C GLY A 234 -28.89 10.24 6.95
N PRO A 235 -28.92 8.91 7.18
CA PRO A 235 -29.86 8.30 8.09
C PRO A 235 -29.45 8.47 9.57
N LEU A 236 -30.46 8.44 10.45
CA LEU A 236 -30.27 8.23 11.89
C LEU A 236 -29.55 6.91 12.15
N ASP A 237 -28.80 6.84 13.26
CA ASP A 237 -28.06 5.64 13.64
C ASP A 237 -28.41 5.21 15.06
N THR A 238 -28.54 3.90 15.28
CA THR A 238 -28.83 3.31 16.60
C THR A 238 -27.57 3.12 17.46
N ASN A 239 -26.39 3.47 16.93
CA ASN A 239 -25.15 3.46 17.68
C ASN A 239 -25.23 4.38 18.92
N PRO A 240 -24.55 4.06 20.03
CA PRO A 240 -24.44 4.94 21.19
C PRO A 240 -23.98 6.38 20.91
N THR A 241 -23.22 6.61 19.82
CA THR A 241 -22.79 7.95 19.40
C THR A 241 -23.76 8.61 18.41
N GLY A 242 -24.92 8.00 18.11
CA GLY A 242 -25.94 8.53 17.23
C GLY A 242 -26.49 9.88 17.70
N ILE A 243 -26.83 10.75 16.75
CA ILE A 243 -27.57 12.00 16.98
C ILE A 243 -29.06 11.70 16.90
N THR A 244 -29.85 12.27 17.82
CA THR A 244 -31.30 12.11 17.83
C THR A 244 -31.98 13.06 16.84
N LEU A 245 -33.19 12.70 16.40
CA LEU A 245 -33.99 13.60 15.55
C LEU A 245 -34.36 14.90 16.27
N ALA A 246 -34.48 14.88 17.60
CA ALA A 246 -34.74 16.07 18.40
C ALA A 246 -33.56 17.06 18.30
N GLU A 247 -32.33 16.58 18.49
CA GLU A 247 -31.12 17.41 18.33
C GLU A 247 -31.00 18.02 16.93
N ILE A 248 -31.31 17.25 15.87
CA ILE A 248 -31.32 17.77 14.49
C ILE A 248 -32.36 18.90 14.34
N ARG A 249 -33.58 18.68 14.84
CA ARG A 249 -34.66 19.68 14.78
C ARG A 249 -34.33 20.93 15.57
N ASP A 250 -33.64 20.81 16.71
CA ASP A 250 -33.19 21.95 17.49
C ASP A 250 -32.18 22.80 16.70
N TRP A 251 -31.26 22.17 15.95
CA TRP A 251 -30.34 22.88 15.06
C TRP A 251 -31.03 23.53 13.86
N GLU A 252 -32.02 22.86 13.26
CA GLU A 252 -32.83 23.44 12.17
C GLU A 252 -33.67 24.63 12.65
N ALA A 253 -34.27 24.54 13.85
CA ALA A 253 -35.15 25.58 14.40
C ALA A 253 -34.44 26.92 14.62
N VAL A 254 -33.13 26.91 14.91
CA VAL A 254 -32.29 28.11 15.04
C VAL A 254 -31.56 28.48 13.74
N GLY A 255 -31.78 27.71 12.68
CA GLY A 255 -31.22 27.93 11.34
C GLY A 255 -29.73 27.59 11.20
N ASP A 256 -29.18 26.74 12.08
CA ASP A 256 -27.77 26.34 12.00
C ASP A 256 -27.49 25.47 10.78
N ILE A 257 -28.44 24.61 10.42
CA ILE A 257 -28.35 23.62 9.33
C ILE A 257 -29.70 23.39 8.65
N GLU A 258 -29.65 22.76 7.47
CA GLU A 258 -30.78 22.18 6.74
C GLU A 258 -30.62 20.64 6.71
N TYR A 259 -31.56 19.89 7.28
CA TYR A 259 -31.52 18.43 7.23
C TYR A 259 -32.29 17.88 6.03
N LEU A 260 -31.57 17.18 5.16
CA LEU A 260 -32.10 16.70 3.88
C LEU A 260 -32.69 15.28 3.95
N GLY A 261 -32.69 14.66 5.12
CA GLY A 261 -33.15 13.27 5.31
C GLY A 261 -32.15 12.23 4.81
N GLU A 262 -32.66 11.07 4.38
CA GLU A 262 -31.90 9.99 3.76
C GLU A 262 -32.27 9.82 2.28
N THR A 263 -31.31 9.39 1.45
CA THR A 263 -31.56 9.15 0.02
C THR A 263 -30.74 7.98 -0.51
N ARG A 264 -31.26 7.32 -1.56
CA ARG A 264 -30.51 6.37 -2.39
C ARG A 264 -29.77 7.05 -3.56
N ASN A 265 -30.09 8.31 -3.86
CA ASN A 265 -29.47 9.08 -4.94
C ASN A 265 -28.90 10.40 -4.42
N VAL A 266 -27.58 10.44 -4.23
CA VAL A 266 -26.87 11.62 -3.70
C VAL A 266 -26.52 12.66 -4.76
N LEU A 267 -26.61 12.33 -6.06
CA LEU A 267 -26.16 13.19 -7.16
C LEU A 267 -26.80 14.58 -7.17
N PRO A 268 -28.12 14.74 -6.95
CA PRO A 268 -28.73 16.07 -6.92
C PRO A 268 -28.19 16.94 -5.79
N HIS A 269 -27.87 16.33 -4.64
CA HIS A 269 -27.35 17.04 -3.48
C HIS A 269 -25.88 17.44 -3.69
N LEU A 270 -25.07 16.57 -4.28
CA LEU A 270 -23.68 16.88 -4.65
C LEU A 270 -23.62 17.99 -5.71
N ALA A 271 -24.53 17.97 -6.69
CA ALA A 271 -24.62 19.01 -7.73
C ALA A 271 -24.99 20.38 -7.15
N ASP A 272 -25.83 20.43 -6.12
CA ASP A 272 -26.24 21.68 -5.47
C ASP A 272 -25.28 22.15 -4.35
N ALA A 273 -24.21 21.39 -4.07
CA ALA A 273 -23.20 21.73 -3.07
C ALA A 273 -22.01 22.46 -3.70
N SER A 274 -21.57 23.56 -3.08
CA SER A 274 -20.31 24.23 -3.45
C SER A 274 -19.11 23.44 -2.95
N VAL A 275 -19.17 22.94 -1.71
CA VAL A 275 -18.07 22.23 -1.06
C VAL A 275 -18.62 21.02 -0.32
N PHE A 276 -17.96 19.87 -0.50
CA PHE A 276 -18.27 18.68 0.29
C PHE A 276 -17.46 18.68 1.58
N VAL A 277 -18.09 18.36 2.71
CA VAL A 277 -17.47 18.42 4.03
C VAL A 277 -17.68 17.10 4.77
N LEU A 278 -16.59 16.49 5.25
CA LEU A 278 -16.64 15.34 6.14
C LEU A 278 -15.62 15.50 7.27
N PRO A 279 -16.01 16.11 8.41
CA PRO A 279 -15.10 16.41 9.51
C PRO A 279 -14.98 15.23 10.50
N THR A 280 -15.00 14.00 9.97
CA THR A 280 -15.03 12.77 10.76
C THR A 280 -13.76 12.60 11.58
N TYR A 281 -13.90 12.16 12.83
CA TYR A 281 -12.76 11.66 13.62
C TYR A 281 -12.90 10.17 13.92
N TYR A 282 -13.88 9.51 13.28
CA TYR A 282 -13.96 8.08 13.18
C TYR A 282 -12.81 7.55 12.31
N ARG A 283 -12.27 6.37 12.67
CA ARG A 283 -11.17 5.74 11.92
C ARG A 283 -11.69 5.13 10.61
N GLU A 284 -11.65 5.91 9.55
CA GLU A 284 -12.10 5.52 8.21
C GLU A 284 -11.06 4.67 7.47
N GLY A 285 -11.52 3.78 6.58
CA GLY A 285 -10.64 3.14 5.61
C GLY A 285 -10.28 4.10 4.47
N LEU A 286 -11.29 4.45 3.68
CA LEU A 286 -11.27 5.51 2.68
C LEU A 286 -12.74 5.88 2.40
N PRO A 287 -13.25 7.03 2.87
CA PRO A 287 -14.67 7.35 2.79
C PRO A 287 -15.16 7.43 1.35
N ARG A 288 -16.14 6.60 0.97
CA ARG A 288 -16.67 6.59 -0.39
C ARG A 288 -17.40 7.90 -0.74
N THR A 289 -18.04 8.54 0.24
CA THR A 289 -18.70 9.85 0.04
C THR A 289 -17.71 10.95 -0.37
N ILE A 290 -16.47 10.91 0.14
CA ILE A 290 -15.39 11.79 -0.36
C ILE A 290 -15.10 11.49 -1.82
N LEU A 291 -14.95 10.21 -2.20
CA LEU A 291 -14.62 9.83 -3.58
C LEU A 291 -15.74 10.20 -4.56
N GLU A 292 -17.00 10.05 -4.14
CA GLU A 292 -18.20 10.43 -4.88
C GLU A 292 -18.26 11.95 -5.10
N ALA A 293 -18.02 12.74 -4.06
CA ALA A 293 -17.93 14.20 -4.16
C ALA A 293 -16.79 14.66 -5.07
N MET A 294 -15.59 14.08 -4.90
CA MET A 294 -14.46 14.37 -5.79
C MET A 294 -14.76 14.00 -7.24
N ALA A 295 -15.43 12.87 -7.48
CA ALA A 295 -15.87 12.47 -8.82
C ALA A 295 -16.93 13.43 -9.39
N CYS A 296 -17.82 13.99 -8.58
CA CYS A 296 -18.72 15.08 -9.01
C CYS A 296 -18.03 16.44 -9.15
N GLY A 297 -16.72 16.52 -8.92
CA GLY A 297 -15.96 17.76 -9.04
C GLY A 297 -16.20 18.74 -7.90
N ASN A 298 -16.70 18.28 -6.75
CA ASN A 298 -16.75 19.09 -5.55
C ASN A 298 -15.37 19.11 -4.88
N PRO A 299 -14.84 20.29 -4.49
CA PRO A 299 -13.73 20.35 -3.56
C PRO A 299 -14.14 19.78 -2.19
N VAL A 300 -13.17 19.29 -1.42
CA VAL A 300 -13.43 18.59 -0.16
C VAL A 300 -12.78 19.30 1.04
N ILE A 301 -13.52 19.47 2.13
CA ILE A 301 -12.93 19.73 3.45
C ILE A 301 -13.09 18.47 4.29
N THR A 302 -11.99 17.93 4.80
CA THR A 302 -12.02 16.74 5.67
C THR A 302 -10.93 16.80 6.72
N THR A 303 -10.90 15.85 7.65
CA THR A 303 -9.93 15.85 8.74
C THR A 303 -8.61 15.20 8.35
N ASP A 304 -7.56 15.60 9.05
CA ASP A 304 -6.25 14.97 8.99
C ASP A 304 -6.20 13.66 9.81
N THR A 305 -7.06 12.70 9.43
CA THR A 305 -7.21 11.39 10.06
C THR A 305 -6.94 10.25 9.06
N PRO A 306 -6.64 9.02 9.54
CA PRO A 306 -6.47 7.86 8.67
C PRO A 306 -7.62 7.70 7.67
N GLY A 307 -7.28 7.40 6.41
CA GLY A 307 -8.25 7.30 5.32
C GLY A 307 -8.64 8.65 4.72
N CYS A 308 -9.06 9.63 5.53
CA CYS A 308 -9.42 10.97 5.04
C CYS A 308 -8.22 11.70 4.43
N ARG A 309 -7.07 11.67 5.14
CA ARG A 309 -5.77 12.20 4.67
C ARG A 309 -5.30 11.57 3.36
N ASP A 310 -5.56 10.27 3.17
CA ASP A 310 -5.19 9.57 1.94
C ASP A 310 -6.07 9.97 0.75
N ALA A 311 -7.29 10.46 0.99
CA ALA A 311 -8.24 10.81 -0.06
C ALA A 311 -7.92 12.17 -0.70
N VAL A 312 -7.55 13.17 0.12
CA VAL A 312 -7.48 14.59 -0.28
C VAL A 312 -6.06 15.13 -0.13
N THR A 313 -5.54 15.79 -1.17
CA THR A 313 -4.28 16.54 -1.08
C THR A 313 -4.55 17.97 -0.59
N HIS A 314 -4.10 18.30 0.63
CA HIS A 314 -4.28 19.63 1.23
C HIS A 314 -3.79 20.75 0.30
N GLY A 315 -4.65 21.77 0.09
CA GLY A 315 -4.36 22.93 -0.75
C GLY A 315 -4.48 22.70 -2.26
N ARG A 316 -4.75 21.46 -2.71
CA ARG A 316 -4.89 21.11 -4.13
C ARG A 316 -6.30 20.67 -4.47
N ASP A 317 -6.76 19.58 -3.86
CA ASP A 317 -8.09 18.99 -4.12
C ASP A 317 -9.13 19.50 -3.10
N GLY A 318 -8.66 20.16 -2.04
CA GLY A 318 -9.43 20.51 -0.86
C GLY A 318 -8.55 20.87 0.33
N PHE A 319 -9.14 20.94 1.53
CA PHE A 319 -8.44 21.24 2.77
C PHE A 319 -8.54 20.09 3.78
N LEU A 320 -7.40 19.81 4.42
CA LEU A 320 -7.32 18.98 5.63
C LEU A 320 -7.31 19.87 6.87
N VAL A 321 -8.17 19.57 7.84
CA VAL A 321 -8.28 20.26 9.14
C VAL A 321 -7.98 19.31 10.31
N PRO A 322 -7.54 19.79 11.47
CA PRO A 322 -7.42 18.94 12.65
C PRO A 322 -8.77 18.29 13.04
N PRO A 323 -8.79 17.05 13.55
CA PRO A 323 -10.01 16.45 14.07
C PRO A 323 -10.49 17.18 15.33
N ARG A 324 -11.82 17.31 15.50
CA ARG A 324 -12.47 17.97 16.66
C ARG A 324 -12.15 19.47 16.79
N ASP A 325 -11.93 20.13 15.67
CA ASP A 325 -11.58 21.55 15.61
C ASP A 325 -12.58 22.31 14.73
N ALA A 326 -13.70 22.72 15.33
CA ALA A 326 -14.73 23.49 14.65
C ALA A 326 -14.23 24.87 14.16
N PRO A 327 -13.40 25.62 14.91
CA PRO A 327 -12.78 26.84 14.40
C PRO A 327 -11.95 26.62 13.13
N ALA A 328 -11.06 25.62 13.09
CA ALA A 328 -10.27 25.34 11.89
C ALA A 328 -11.14 24.89 10.71
N LEU A 329 -12.23 24.15 10.99
CA LEU A 329 -13.22 23.79 9.99
C LEU A 329 -13.93 25.04 9.41
N ALA A 330 -14.36 25.96 10.28
CA ALA A 330 -14.97 27.23 9.87
C ALA A 330 -14.00 28.08 9.04
N GLU A 331 -12.73 28.18 9.42
CA GLU A 331 -11.72 28.90 8.64
C GLU A 331 -11.55 28.31 7.22
N ALA A 332 -11.55 26.98 7.10
CA ALA A 332 -11.49 26.33 5.78
C ALA A 332 -12.75 26.62 4.94
N MET A 333 -13.92 26.67 5.56
CA MET A 333 -15.18 27.08 4.89
C MET A 333 -15.12 28.54 4.44
N VAL A 334 -14.67 29.45 5.31
CA VAL A 334 -14.51 30.88 5.00
C VAL A 334 -13.61 31.11 3.79
N ARG A 335 -12.53 30.34 3.62
CA ARG A 335 -11.66 30.46 2.43
C ARG A 335 -12.40 30.22 1.11
N PHE A 336 -13.35 29.29 1.08
CA PHE A 336 -14.17 29.06 -0.12
C PHE A 336 -15.21 30.16 -0.35
N ILE A 337 -15.63 30.85 0.71
CA ILE A 337 -16.55 32.00 0.62
C ILE A 337 -15.79 33.23 0.11
N GLU A 338 -14.63 33.53 0.68
CA GLU A 338 -13.80 34.69 0.35
C GLU A 338 -13.08 34.56 -1.01
N SER A 339 -12.89 33.33 -1.50
CA SER A 339 -12.25 33.06 -2.80
C SER A 339 -13.04 32.02 -3.59
N PRO A 340 -14.19 32.39 -4.19
CA PRO A 340 -15.10 31.47 -4.89
C PRO A 340 -14.43 30.68 -6.03
N GLU A 341 -13.39 31.22 -6.67
CA GLU A 341 -12.61 30.55 -7.70
C GLU A 341 -11.91 29.28 -7.21
N LEU A 342 -11.69 29.15 -5.88
CA LEU A 342 -11.18 27.93 -5.27
C LEU A 342 -12.12 26.76 -5.53
N THR A 343 -13.43 27.00 -5.54
CA THR A 343 -14.43 25.93 -5.74
C THR A 343 -14.23 25.27 -7.09
N THR A 344 -14.19 26.06 -8.16
CA THR A 344 -13.96 25.54 -9.52
C THR A 344 -12.56 24.93 -9.66
N ARG A 345 -11.53 25.62 -9.16
CA ARG A 345 -10.14 25.17 -9.31
C ARG A 345 -9.86 23.87 -8.57
N MET A 346 -10.18 23.82 -7.27
CA MET A 346 -9.96 22.62 -6.46
C MET A 346 -10.93 21.51 -6.82
N GLY A 347 -12.17 21.83 -7.20
CA GLY A 347 -13.13 20.87 -7.71
C GLY A 347 -12.67 20.15 -8.98
N GLY A 348 -12.11 20.89 -9.94
CA GLY A 348 -11.48 20.30 -11.13
C GLY A 348 -10.31 19.37 -10.80
N ARG A 349 -9.48 19.74 -9.82
CA ARG A 349 -8.38 18.88 -9.33
C ARG A 349 -8.89 17.64 -8.58
N ALA A 350 -9.95 17.79 -7.79
CA ALA A 350 -10.61 16.68 -7.12
C ALA A 350 -11.13 15.66 -8.14
N ARG A 351 -11.77 16.11 -9.22
CA ARG A 351 -12.18 15.25 -10.35
C ARG A 351 -11.01 14.54 -11.00
N GLU A 352 -9.94 15.27 -11.33
CA GLU A 352 -8.72 14.70 -11.91
C GLU A 352 -8.15 13.58 -11.03
N THR A 353 -8.07 13.82 -9.72
CA THR A 353 -7.61 12.84 -8.73
C THR A 353 -8.55 11.63 -8.66
N ALA A 354 -9.87 11.84 -8.68
CA ALA A 354 -10.85 10.76 -8.71
C ALA A 354 -10.69 9.86 -9.94
N CYS A 355 -10.64 10.42 -11.15
CA CYS A 355 -10.46 9.66 -12.39
C CYS A 355 -9.15 8.86 -12.40
N ARG A 356 -8.05 9.47 -11.94
CA ARG A 356 -6.72 8.85 -12.04
C ARG A 356 -6.47 7.77 -10.99
N ARG A 357 -7.06 7.91 -9.79
CA ARG A 357 -6.70 7.08 -8.63
C ARG A 357 -7.86 6.28 -8.06
N PHE A 358 -9.07 6.83 -8.13
CA PHE A 358 -10.24 6.27 -7.45
C PHE A 358 -11.26 5.67 -8.40
N ASP A 359 -11.03 5.66 -9.71
CA ASP A 359 -11.89 4.95 -10.66
C ASP A 359 -12.04 3.48 -10.26
N VAL A 360 -13.29 3.06 -10.07
CA VAL A 360 -13.65 1.69 -9.68
C VAL A 360 -13.10 0.65 -10.65
N THR A 361 -12.97 0.98 -11.93
CA THR A 361 -12.41 0.10 -12.97
C THR A 361 -10.92 -0.13 -12.74
N LEU A 362 -10.16 0.94 -12.48
CA LEU A 362 -8.72 0.86 -12.16
C LEU A 362 -8.49 0.10 -10.85
N VAL A 363 -9.29 0.42 -9.82
CA VAL A 363 -9.24 -0.24 -8.52
C VAL A 363 -9.52 -1.73 -8.65
N ASN A 364 -10.54 -2.11 -9.40
CA ASN A 364 -10.91 -3.52 -9.59
C ASN A 364 -9.91 -4.28 -10.44
N ALA A 365 -9.33 -3.66 -11.48
CA ALA A 365 -8.25 -4.27 -12.26
C ALA A 365 -7.05 -4.62 -11.36
N HIS A 366 -6.65 -3.70 -10.47
CA HIS A 366 -5.60 -3.97 -9.49
C HIS A 366 -6.00 -5.11 -8.51
N LEU A 367 -7.25 -5.14 -8.03
CA LEU A 367 -7.74 -6.22 -7.16
C LEU A 367 -7.74 -7.58 -7.86
N LEU A 368 -8.14 -7.63 -9.13
CA LEU A 368 -8.08 -8.84 -9.96
C LEU A 368 -6.63 -9.34 -10.09
N ALA A 369 -5.68 -8.46 -10.39
CA ALA A 369 -4.25 -8.82 -10.48
C ALA A 369 -3.69 -9.34 -9.14
N VAL A 370 -4.03 -8.69 -8.01
CA VAL A 370 -3.65 -9.16 -6.67
C VAL A 370 -4.19 -10.56 -6.38
N MET A 371 -5.45 -10.78 -6.74
CA MET A 371 -6.09 -12.09 -6.62
C MET A 371 -5.65 -13.07 -7.71
N GLY A 372 -4.94 -12.62 -8.75
CA GLY A 372 -4.56 -13.37 -9.94
C GLY A 372 -5.77 -13.99 -10.61
N LEU A 373 -6.71 -13.13 -11.01
CA LEU A 373 -8.01 -13.39 -11.65
C LEU A 373 -8.14 -12.68 -13.01
N ASP A 374 -7.10 -12.01 -13.48
CA ASP A 374 -7.03 -11.33 -14.77
C ASP A 374 -6.75 -12.32 -15.93
N LYS A 375 -7.48 -12.17 -17.04
CA LYS A 375 -7.32 -12.97 -18.29
C LYS A 375 -5.97 -12.75 -18.98
N ASP A 376 -5.34 -11.59 -18.80
CA ASP A 376 -4.05 -11.20 -19.38
C ASP A 376 -2.84 -11.93 -18.77
N ARG A 377 -2.99 -13.24 -18.51
CA ARG A 377 -1.89 -14.14 -18.11
C ARG A 377 -0.79 -14.25 -19.16
N ASP A 378 -1.02 -13.78 -20.39
CA ASP A 378 -0.04 -13.72 -21.48
C ASP A 378 0.56 -12.32 -21.71
N GLY A 379 0.12 -11.29 -20.98
CA GLY A 379 0.79 -9.99 -20.89
C GLY A 379 1.95 -10.00 -19.89
N PRO A 380 2.88 -9.02 -19.93
CA PRO A 380 4.08 -9.03 -19.10
C PRO A 380 3.70 -8.93 -17.63
N ARG A 381 3.75 -10.10 -16.97
CA ARG A 381 3.60 -10.35 -15.53
C ARG A 381 3.79 -9.08 -14.69
N THR A 382 2.70 -8.52 -14.16
CA THR A 382 2.82 -7.70 -12.94
C THR A 382 3.18 -8.66 -11.80
N ASN A 383 4.48 -8.89 -11.66
CA ASN A 383 5.03 -9.87 -10.73
C ASN A 383 4.52 -9.55 -9.32
N ARG A 384 3.78 -10.50 -8.72
CA ARG A 384 3.88 -10.74 -7.27
C ARG A 384 5.35 -10.63 -6.91
N PRO A 385 5.77 -9.94 -5.82
CA PRO A 385 7.16 -9.92 -5.43
C PRO A 385 7.61 -11.37 -5.25
N ARG A 386 8.33 -11.88 -6.26
CA ARG A 386 8.84 -13.23 -6.27
C ARG A 386 9.87 -13.28 -5.15
N ARG A 387 9.70 -14.24 -4.24
CA ARG A 387 10.65 -14.43 -3.15
C ARG A 387 12.01 -14.76 -3.75
N ALA A 388 12.99 -13.94 -3.42
CA ALA A 388 14.39 -14.14 -3.73
C ALA A 388 15.11 -14.73 -2.51
N ILE A 389 16.32 -15.27 -2.67
CA ILE A 389 17.20 -15.55 -1.51
C ILE A 389 17.38 -14.24 -0.73
N GLY A 390 17.40 -13.12 -1.46
CA GLY A 390 17.22 -11.72 -1.03
C GLY A 390 16.26 -11.44 0.14
N ASP A 391 15.17 -12.22 0.25
CA ASP A 391 14.07 -11.93 1.19
C ASP A 391 14.12 -12.76 2.49
N PHE A 392 15.03 -13.74 2.58
CA PHE A 392 15.20 -14.61 3.75
C PHE A 392 16.40 -14.15 4.60
N ALA A 393 16.20 -13.13 5.42
CA ALA A 393 17.29 -12.53 6.21
C ALA A 393 18.10 -13.53 7.07
N PRO A 394 17.49 -14.52 7.78
CA PRO A 394 18.25 -15.48 8.57
C PRO A 394 19.20 -16.32 7.71
N LEU A 395 18.72 -16.79 6.55
CA LEU A 395 19.51 -17.62 5.63
C LEU A 395 20.72 -16.85 5.10
N GLN A 396 20.55 -15.58 4.73
CA GLN A 396 21.66 -14.77 4.26
C GLN A 396 22.71 -14.49 5.33
N VAL A 397 22.27 -14.19 6.54
CA VAL A 397 23.17 -13.97 7.67
C VAL A 397 23.95 -15.25 7.96
N SER A 398 23.31 -16.42 7.95
CA SER A 398 23.98 -17.72 8.13
C SER A 398 25.01 -17.99 7.03
N ILE A 399 24.65 -17.81 5.75
CA ILE A 399 25.58 -18.03 4.64
C ILE A 399 26.75 -17.03 4.69
N ALA A 400 26.46 -15.74 4.97
CA ALA A 400 27.50 -14.71 5.07
C ALA A 400 28.42 -14.95 6.27
N ALA A 401 27.90 -15.41 7.41
CA ALA A 401 28.69 -15.75 8.58
C ALA A 401 29.60 -16.96 8.33
N LEU A 402 29.09 -18.01 7.68
CA LEU A 402 29.89 -19.18 7.28
C LEU A 402 30.97 -18.80 6.26
N ALA A 403 30.62 -17.98 5.26
CA ALA A 403 31.57 -17.49 4.28
C ALA A 403 32.64 -16.59 4.91
N ALA A 404 32.24 -15.70 5.84
CA ALA A 404 33.17 -14.84 6.58
C ALA A 404 34.14 -15.71 7.39
N LEU A 405 33.63 -16.68 8.16
CA LEU A 405 34.44 -17.60 8.96
C LEU A 405 35.42 -18.39 8.08
N GLY A 406 34.95 -18.96 6.97
CA GLY A 406 35.78 -19.74 6.04
C GLY A 406 36.82 -18.90 5.30
N THR A 407 36.57 -17.60 5.09
CA THR A 407 37.52 -16.69 4.42
C THR A 407 38.41 -15.91 5.38
N LEU A 408 38.26 -16.04 6.71
CA LEU A 408 39.08 -15.32 7.70
C LEU A 408 40.59 -15.47 7.47
N PRO A 409 41.17 -16.67 7.25
CA PRO A 409 42.62 -16.80 7.03
C PRO A 409 43.07 -16.05 5.78
N LEU A 410 42.29 -16.12 4.70
CA LEU A 410 42.56 -15.41 3.46
C LEU A 410 42.45 -13.89 3.64
N MET A 411 41.43 -13.42 4.37
CA MET A 411 41.28 -12.00 4.70
C MET A 411 42.46 -11.48 5.54
N ALA A 412 43.01 -12.29 6.45
CA ALA A 412 44.20 -11.94 7.21
C ALA A 412 45.43 -11.81 6.30
N ILE A 413 45.63 -12.75 5.36
CA ILE A 413 46.71 -12.66 4.35
C ILE A 413 46.55 -11.39 3.51
N VAL A 414 45.34 -11.11 3.01
CA VAL A 414 45.05 -9.90 2.23
C VAL A 414 45.32 -8.65 3.07
N ALA A 415 44.96 -8.63 4.35
CA ALA A 415 45.24 -7.51 5.25
C ALA A 415 46.75 -7.23 5.38
N VAL A 416 47.58 -8.28 5.54
CA VAL A 416 49.04 -8.15 5.58
C VAL A 416 49.59 -7.64 4.26
N VAL A 417 49.09 -8.16 3.13
CA VAL A 417 49.49 -7.71 1.79
C VAL A 417 49.12 -6.23 1.56
N VAL A 418 47.94 -5.80 1.98
CA VAL A 418 47.53 -4.39 1.89
C VAL A 418 48.41 -3.53 2.78
N LEU A 419 48.69 -3.97 4.01
CA LEU A 419 49.55 -3.26 4.94
C LEU A 419 50.97 -3.09 4.39
N SER A 420 51.56 -4.14 3.80
CA SER A 420 52.92 -4.09 3.26
C SER A 420 53.05 -3.31 1.95
N THR A 421 51.98 -3.21 1.15
CA THR A 421 52.01 -2.56 -0.17
C THR A 421 51.43 -1.14 -0.20
N LEU A 422 50.48 -0.84 0.67
CA LEU A 422 49.71 0.43 0.70
C LEU A 422 49.71 1.11 2.08
N GLY A 423 50.17 0.43 3.14
CA GLY A 423 50.18 0.94 4.51
C GLY A 423 48.79 1.04 5.13
N THR A 424 48.70 1.82 6.21
CA THR A 424 47.44 2.13 6.88
C THR A 424 46.70 3.29 6.22
N PRO A 425 45.36 3.30 6.20
CA PRO A 425 44.46 2.27 6.71
C PRO A 425 44.34 1.05 5.78
N ILE A 426 44.17 -0.14 6.37
CA ILE A 426 43.99 -1.42 5.65
C ILE A 426 42.62 -1.46 4.96
N LEU A 427 41.59 -0.95 5.63
CA LEU A 427 40.22 -0.90 5.10
C LEU A 427 39.91 0.46 4.52
N PHE A 428 39.38 0.45 3.31
CA PHE A 428 38.71 1.58 2.70
C PHE A 428 37.22 1.57 3.09
N ARG A 429 36.70 2.73 3.50
CA ARG A 429 35.31 2.90 3.93
C ARG A 429 34.65 3.99 3.09
N GLN A 430 33.43 3.74 2.62
CA GLN A 430 32.70 4.71 1.79
C GLN A 430 31.20 4.66 2.06
N HIS A 431 30.57 5.83 2.07
CA HIS A 431 29.12 5.96 2.16
C HIS A 431 28.46 5.46 0.88
N ARG A 432 27.39 4.69 1.05
CA ARG A 432 26.63 4.08 -0.03
C ARG A 432 25.13 4.13 0.26
N ALA A 433 24.34 4.23 -0.79
CA ALA A 433 22.89 4.13 -0.71
C ALA A 433 22.46 2.66 -0.56
N GLY A 434 21.62 2.40 0.45
CA GLY A 434 20.96 1.13 0.72
C GLY A 434 19.48 1.13 0.38
N ALA A 435 18.75 0.13 0.88
CA ALA A 435 17.31 0.04 0.69
C ALA A 435 16.57 1.26 1.27
N GLY A 436 15.56 1.75 0.55
CA GLY A 436 14.79 2.94 0.92
C GLY A 436 15.61 4.22 0.97
N GLY A 437 16.77 4.27 0.29
CA GLY A 437 17.67 5.42 0.31
C GLY A 437 18.50 5.57 1.59
N ARG A 438 18.42 4.62 2.53
CA ARG A 438 19.20 4.68 3.78
C ARG A 438 20.69 4.54 3.50
N VAL A 439 21.48 5.51 3.94
CA VAL A 439 22.95 5.50 3.75
C VAL A 439 23.61 4.56 4.75
N PHE A 440 24.58 3.77 4.29
CA PHE A 440 25.44 2.94 5.14
C PHE A 440 26.90 3.01 4.71
N VAL A 441 27.81 2.58 5.60
CA VAL A 441 29.25 2.54 5.32
C VAL A 441 29.62 1.16 4.78
N LEU A 442 30.04 1.11 3.52
CA LEU A 442 30.59 -0.08 2.89
C LEU A 442 32.08 -0.19 3.22
N ALA A 443 32.52 -1.35 3.70
CA ALA A 443 33.93 -1.64 3.95
C ALA A 443 34.52 -2.51 2.83
N LYS A 444 35.75 -2.20 2.42
CA LYS A 444 36.56 -2.97 1.48
C LYS A 444 38.02 -2.96 1.92
N PHE A 445 38.82 -3.91 1.42
CA PHE A 445 40.27 -3.72 1.50
C PHE A 445 40.70 -2.57 0.60
N ARG A 446 41.62 -1.75 1.09
CA ARG A 446 42.18 -0.66 0.30
C ARG A 446 42.97 -1.25 -0.87
N THR A 447 42.62 -0.86 -2.09
CA THR A 447 43.31 -1.29 -3.32
C THR A 447 43.89 -0.14 -4.11
N MET A 448 43.70 1.11 -3.68
CA MET A 448 44.20 2.29 -4.39
C MET A 448 45.13 3.11 -3.49
N ARG A 449 46.23 3.59 -4.09
CA ARG A 449 47.11 4.59 -3.50
C ARG A 449 46.40 5.94 -3.44
N THR A 450 46.76 6.72 -2.44
CA THR A 450 46.42 8.14 -2.38
C THR A 450 47.45 8.85 -3.24
N ALA A 451 47.13 9.05 -4.52
CA ALA A 451 47.99 9.77 -5.46
C ALA A 451 47.11 10.78 -6.20
N ASN A 452 47.44 12.05 -6.01
CA ASN A 452 46.72 13.19 -6.55
C ASN A 452 47.65 13.97 -7.49
N ASP A 453 47.07 14.70 -8.44
CA ASP A 453 47.77 15.70 -9.23
C ASP A 453 48.12 16.95 -8.38
N ILE A 454 48.76 17.92 -9.02
CA ILE A 454 49.20 19.16 -8.38
C ILE A 454 48.00 19.99 -7.89
N GLU A 455 46.82 19.84 -8.53
CA GLU A 455 45.58 20.50 -8.11
C GLU A 455 44.79 19.70 -7.05
N GLY A 456 45.36 18.60 -6.53
CA GLY A 456 44.75 17.78 -5.48
C GLY A 456 43.67 16.81 -5.96
N ARG A 457 43.47 16.66 -7.28
CA ARG A 457 42.53 15.69 -7.86
C ARG A 457 43.18 14.32 -7.96
N PRO A 458 42.45 13.23 -7.73
CA PRO A 458 43.01 11.89 -7.81
C PRO A 458 43.51 11.56 -9.22
N LEU A 459 44.72 10.99 -9.32
CA LEU A 459 45.28 10.51 -10.58
C LEU A 459 44.43 9.38 -11.20
N PRO A 460 44.60 9.06 -12.50
CA PRO A 460 43.91 7.95 -13.14
C PRO A 460 44.14 6.61 -12.42
N ASP A 461 43.16 5.71 -12.48
CA ASP A 461 43.18 4.40 -11.81
C ASP A 461 44.48 3.62 -12.08
N ALA A 462 44.99 3.64 -13.31
CA ALA A 462 46.23 2.96 -13.67
C ALA A 462 47.46 3.42 -12.86
N ALA A 463 47.53 4.71 -12.52
CA ALA A 463 48.61 5.30 -11.72
C ALA A 463 48.43 5.04 -10.21
N ARG A 464 47.22 4.66 -9.78
CA ARG A 464 46.86 4.46 -8.36
C ARG A 464 46.87 2.99 -7.94
N LEU A 465 46.98 2.06 -8.88
CA LEU A 465 46.95 0.62 -8.63
C LEU A 465 48.36 0.01 -8.63
N THR A 466 48.68 -0.78 -7.60
CA THR A 466 49.87 -1.65 -7.63
C THR A 466 49.61 -2.93 -8.41
N ALA A 467 50.66 -3.67 -8.78
CA ALA A 467 50.52 -5.00 -9.38
C ALA A 467 49.68 -5.93 -8.48
N THR A 468 49.95 -5.93 -7.19
CA THR A 468 49.21 -6.73 -6.20
C THR A 468 47.76 -6.26 -6.06
N SER A 469 47.53 -4.94 -6.03
CA SER A 469 46.17 -4.38 -5.96
C SER A 469 45.33 -4.70 -7.19
N ARG A 470 45.95 -4.80 -8.38
CA ARG A 470 45.28 -5.27 -9.61
C ARG A 470 44.79 -6.71 -9.46
N VAL A 471 45.62 -7.59 -8.90
CA VAL A 471 45.24 -8.99 -8.64
C VAL A 471 44.10 -9.06 -7.63
N LEU A 472 44.18 -8.32 -6.51
CA LEU A 472 43.13 -8.31 -5.48
C LEU A 472 41.77 -7.90 -6.05
N ARG A 473 41.73 -6.85 -6.89
CA ARG A 473 40.50 -6.38 -7.55
C ARG A 473 39.99 -7.36 -8.59
N ARG A 474 40.89 -7.97 -9.38
CA ARG A 474 40.52 -8.97 -10.39
C ARG A 474 39.88 -10.21 -9.74
N ALA A 475 40.45 -10.65 -8.62
CA ALA A 475 39.94 -11.77 -7.84
C ALA A 475 38.82 -11.38 -6.85
N ARG A 476 38.40 -10.10 -6.81
CA ARG A 476 37.37 -9.56 -5.90
C ARG A 476 37.64 -9.78 -4.40
N LEU A 477 38.88 -10.07 -4.04
CA LEU A 477 39.27 -10.30 -2.65
C LEU A 477 39.12 -9.04 -1.81
N ASP A 478 39.15 -7.87 -2.45
CA ASP A 478 38.96 -6.59 -1.79
C ASP A 478 37.53 -6.37 -1.28
N GLU A 479 36.55 -7.12 -1.78
CA GLU A 479 35.14 -6.98 -1.43
C GLU A 479 34.71 -7.88 -0.25
N LEU A 480 35.58 -8.80 0.19
CA LEU A 480 35.29 -9.73 1.30
C LEU A 480 34.84 -9.05 2.61
N PRO A 481 35.38 -7.88 3.03
CA PRO A 481 34.87 -7.17 4.21
C PRO A 481 33.38 -6.80 4.12
N GLY A 482 32.81 -6.73 2.90
CA GLY A 482 31.38 -6.51 2.67
C GLY A 482 30.48 -7.62 3.23
N LEU A 483 31.00 -8.83 3.51
CA LEU A 483 30.25 -9.88 4.21
C LEU A 483 29.75 -9.39 5.58
N TRP A 484 30.51 -8.51 6.25
CA TRP A 484 30.08 -7.90 7.52
C TRP A 484 28.86 -7.00 7.36
N ASN A 485 28.71 -6.30 6.23
CA ASN A 485 27.52 -5.51 5.92
C ASN A 485 26.30 -6.41 5.68
N VAL A 486 26.49 -7.61 5.14
CA VAL A 486 25.41 -8.62 5.01
C VAL A 486 24.98 -9.14 6.38
N ILE A 487 25.94 -9.49 7.25
CA ILE A 487 25.67 -9.95 8.62
C ILE A 487 24.92 -8.87 9.43
N ARG A 488 25.27 -7.59 9.26
CA ARG A 488 24.55 -6.46 9.87
C ARG A 488 23.20 -6.14 9.24
N GLY A 489 22.80 -6.87 8.20
CA GLY A 489 21.52 -6.68 7.51
C GLY A 489 21.44 -5.40 6.66
N GLN A 490 22.58 -4.77 6.37
CA GLN A 490 22.65 -3.57 5.52
C GLN A 490 22.70 -3.92 4.02
N MET A 491 23.21 -5.10 3.70
CA MET A 491 23.31 -5.66 2.36
C MET A 491 22.74 -7.08 2.32
N ASN A 492 22.53 -7.58 1.11
CA ASN A 492 22.27 -8.97 0.81
C ASN A 492 23.48 -9.62 0.11
N LEU A 493 23.50 -10.95 0.02
CA LEU A 493 24.48 -11.64 -0.84
C LEU A 493 24.25 -11.32 -2.32
N VAL A 494 22.98 -11.37 -2.75
CA VAL A 494 22.55 -11.07 -4.12
C VAL A 494 21.67 -9.83 -4.13
N GLY A 495 21.96 -8.90 -5.04
CA GLY A 495 21.20 -7.67 -5.24
C GLY A 495 21.95 -6.64 -6.10
N PRO A 496 21.31 -5.53 -6.48
CA PRO A 496 21.98 -4.44 -7.19
C PRO A 496 23.18 -3.91 -6.39
N ARG A 497 24.26 -3.54 -7.05
CA ARG A 497 25.48 -3.07 -6.35
C ARG A 497 25.21 -1.74 -5.63
N PRO A 498 25.67 -1.53 -4.39
CA PRO A 498 25.44 -0.26 -3.70
C PRO A 498 26.15 0.90 -4.43
N LEU A 499 25.40 1.96 -4.78
CA LEU A 499 25.92 3.16 -5.44
C LEU A 499 26.17 4.29 -4.43
N LEU A 500 26.91 5.30 -4.88
CA LEU A 500 27.03 6.58 -4.18
C LEU A 500 25.65 7.25 -4.06
N PRO A 501 25.32 7.91 -2.93
CA PRO A 501 24.10 8.68 -2.80
C PRO A 501 23.93 9.73 -3.91
N GLU A 502 25.00 10.41 -4.31
CA GLU A 502 24.97 11.42 -5.37
C GLU A 502 24.61 10.79 -6.71
N THR A 503 25.25 9.65 -7.05
CA THR A 503 24.93 8.91 -8.28
C THR A 503 23.48 8.39 -8.29
N VAL A 504 22.90 8.06 -7.13
CA VAL A 504 21.48 7.67 -7.06
C VAL A 504 20.58 8.86 -7.43
N VAL A 505 20.93 10.07 -6.99
CA VAL A 505 20.21 11.31 -7.35
C VAL A 505 20.36 11.60 -8.85
N ASP A 506 21.57 11.50 -9.41
CA ASP A 506 21.84 11.74 -10.83
C ASP A 506 21.06 10.79 -11.76
N LEU A 507 20.79 9.55 -11.30
CA LEU A 507 20.01 8.56 -12.01
C LEU A 507 18.48 8.73 -11.86
N GLY A 508 18.02 9.74 -11.11
CA GLY A 508 16.60 10.10 -10.95
C GLY A 508 15.72 8.95 -10.46
N GLU A 509 14.61 8.72 -11.16
CA GLU A 509 13.65 7.66 -10.82
C GLU A 509 14.26 6.26 -10.88
N GLY A 510 15.17 6.03 -11.85
CA GLY A 510 15.88 4.75 -11.99
C GLY A 510 16.79 4.48 -10.80
N GLY A 511 17.49 5.50 -10.31
CA GLY A 511 18.30 5.43 -9.10
C GLY A 511 17.45 5.11 -7.86
N THR A 512 16.33 5.83 -7.70
CA THR A 512 15.39 5.63 -6.58
C THR A 512 14.77 4.22 -6.60
N ALA A 513 14.42 3.72 -7.79
CA ALA A 513 13.87 2.38 -7.96
C ALA A 513 14.84 1.27 -7.53
N ARG A 514 16.16 1.49 -7.62
CA ARG A 514 17.17 0.54 -7.11
C ARG A 514 17.11 0.36 -5.59
N GLY A 515 16.65 1.38 -4.87
CA GLY A 515 16.42 1.34 -3.43
C GLY A 515 15.23 0.49 -2.98
N LYS A 516 14.43 -0.08 -3.91
CA LYS A 516 13.31 -0.97 -3.56
C LYS A 516 13.76 -2.29 -2.90
N VAL A 517 15.01 -2.69 -3.12
CA VAL A 517 15.61 -3.89 -2.51
C VAL A 517 16.93 -3.54 -1.83
N LYS A 518 17.40 -4.40 -0.92
CA LYS A 518 18.74 -4.22 -0.34
C LYS A 518 19.81 -4.47 -1.40
N PRO A 519 20.88 -3.66 -1.40
CA PRO A 519 21.99 -3.87 -2.33
C PRO A 519 22.72 -5.18 -2.05
N GLY A 520 23.34 -5.76 -3.08
CA GLY A 520 24.04 -7.04 -3.04
C GLY A 520 25.56 -6.93 -3.00
N LEU A 521 26.22 -7.99 -2.51
CA LEU A 521 27.65 -8.20 -2.70
C LEU A 521 27.96 -8.59 -4.16
N THR A 522 27.11 -9.42 -4.74
CA THR A 522 27.04 -9.72 -6.17
C THR A 522 25.65 -9.40 -6.72
N GLY A 523 25.53 -9.25 -8.03
CA GLY A 523 24.28 -8.82 -8.68
C GLY A 523 24.21 -9.18 -10.15
N TRP A 524 23.02 -9.02 -10.74
CA TRP A 524 22.77 -9.40 -12.14
C TRP A 524 23.64 -8.63 -13.14
N ALA A 525 23.82 -7.32 -12.95
CA ALA A 525 24.73 -6.52 -13.78
C ALA A 525 26.19 -7.01 -13.66
N GLN A 526 26.59 -7.49 -12.48
CA GLN A 526 27.96 -7.96 -12.25
C GLN A 526 28.26 -9.24 -13.05
N VAL A 527 27.32 -10.18 -13.10
CA VAL A 527 27.53 -11.47 -13.79
C VAL A 527 27.30 -11.42 -15.31
N ASN A 528 26.89 -10.27 -15.86
CA ASN A 528 26.59 -10.08 -17.29
C ASN A 528 27.51 -9.07 -17.99
N GLY A 529 28.60 -8.65 -17.35
CA GLY A 529 29.64 -7.83 -17.97
C GLY A 529 30.33 -6.84 -17.04
N ASN A 530 29.68 -6.45 -15.93
CA ASN A 530 30.24 -5.60 -14.89
C ASN A 530 31.03 -4.37 -15.39
N ALA A 531 32.37 -4.44 -15.44
CA ALA A 531 33.23 -3.32 -15.82
C ALA A 531 33.18 -3.03 -17.32
N LEU A 532 32.75 -4.01 -18.12
CA LEU A 532 32.57 -3.89 -19.57
C LEU A 532 31.23 -3.24 -19.96
N LEU A 533 30.35 -2.96 -18.99
CA LEU A 533 29.02 -2.39 -19.23
C LEU A 533 29.02 -0.87 -19.08
N SER A 534 28.22 -0.18 -19.90
CA SER A 534 27.88 1.22 -19.68
C SER A 534 27.00 1.38 -18.45
N ASP A 535 26.94 2.59 -17.87
CA ASP A 535 26.09 2.83 -16.70
C ASP A 535 24.60 2.71 -17.01
N LYS A 536 24.19 2.97 -18.26
CA LYS A 536 22.83 2.71 -18.74
C LYS A 536 22.52 1.21 -18.76
N ASP A 537 23.44 0.38 -19.24
CA ASP A 537 23.25 -1.08 -19.28
C ASP A 537 23.19 -1.68 -17.87
N LYS A 538 24.07 -1.21 -16.97
CA LYS A 538 24.03 -1.61 -15.56
C LYS A 538 22.70 -1.26 -14.92
N LEU A 539 22.20 -0.04 -15.16
CA LEU A 539 20.90 0.40 -14.65
C LEU A 539 19.76 -0.47 -15.21
N ALA A 540 19.74 -0.74 -16.52
CA ALA A 540 18.72 -1.57 -17.15
C ALA A 540 18.69 -2.99 -16.55
N LEU A 541 19.87 -3.61 -16.38
CA LEU A 541 20.00 -4.94 -15.77
C LEU A 541 19.60 -4.95 -14.29
N ASP A 542 19.96 -3.91 -13.53
CA ASP A 542 19.59 -3.79 -12.12
C ASP A 542 18.07 -3.64 -11.95
N LEU A 543 17.43 -2.80 -12.77
CA LEU A 543 15.97 -2.63 -12.76
C LEU A 543 15.25 -3.92 -13.16
N TRP A 544 15.74 -4.60 -14.18
CA TRP A 544 15.22 -5.90 -14.60
C TRP A 544 15.33 -6.94 -13.49
N TYR A 545 16.49 -7.00 -12.81
CA TYR A 545 16.67 -7.92 -11.68
C TYR A 545 15.65 -7.64 -10.57
N ILE A 546 15.42 -6.37 -10.22
CA ILE A 546 14.47 -6.01 -9.15
C ILE A 546 13.06 -6.52 -9.45
N GLU A 547 12.65 -6.46 -10.71
CA GLU A 547 11.35 -6.96 -11.17
C GLU A 547 11.28 -8.48 -11.25
N HIS A 548 12.38 -9.14 -11.61
CA HIS A 548 12.42 -10.58 -11.94
C HIS A 548 13.06 -11.46 -10.86
N ARG A 549 13.49 -10.85 -9.74
CA ARG A 549 14.17 -11.52 -8.63
C ARG A 549 13.45 -12.79 -8.20
N SER A 550 14.18 -13.88 -8.01
CA SER A 550 13.64 -15.16 -7.57
C SER A 550 14.74 -16.04 -6.98
N VAL A 551 14.39 -17.04 -6.17
CA VAL A 551 15.39 -17.97 -5.62
C VAL A 551 16.25 -18.61 -6.72
N ARG A 552 15.63 -18.99 -7.84
CA ARG A 552 16.34 -19.57 -8.99
C ARG A 552 17.33 -18.58 -9.61
N LEU A 553 16.89 -17.34 -9.82
CA LEU A 553 17.74 -16.29 -10.39
C LEU A 553 18.91 -15.94 -9.46
N ASP A 554 18.66 -15.86 -8.16
CA ASP A 554 19.72 -15.61 -7.18
C ASP A 554 20.75 -16.75 -7.15
N LEU A 555 20.30 -18.01 -7.22
CA LEU A 555 21.20 -19.16 -7.31
C LEU A 555 22.03 -19.13 -8.61
N GLU A 556 21.40 -18.77 -9.72
CA GLU A 556 22.09 -18.57 -11.00
C GLU A 556 23.15 -17.45 -10.89
N ILE A 557 22.84 -16.33 -10.24
CA ILE A 557 23.80 -15.25 -9.99
C ILE A 557 24.97 -15.76 -9.15
N LEU A 558 24.72 -16.51 -8.08
CA LEU A 558 25.79 -17.06 -7.23
C LEU A 558 26.72 -18.00 -8.02
N VAL A 559 26.16 -18.93 -8.80
CA VAL A 559 26.93 -19.85 -9.65
C VAL A 559 27.74 -19.08 -10.69
N ARG A 560 27.12 -18.11 -11.39
CA ARG A 560 27.81 -17.28 -12.38
C ARG A 560 28.88 -16.39 -11.76
N THR A 561 28.69 -15.93 -10.52
CA THR A 561 29.69 -15.16 -9.79
C THR A 561 30.95 -16.00 -9.59
N VAL A 562 30.82 -17.26 -9.16
CA VAL A 562 31.96 -18.17 -9.02
C VAL A 562 32.60 -18.46 -10.38
N ALA A 563 31.81 -18.74 -11.41
CA ALA A 563 32.32 -18.99 -12.77
C ALA A 563 33.09 -17.78 -13.33
N MET A 564 32.60 -16.56 -13.09
CA MET A 564 33.26 -15.31 -13.50
C MET A 564 34.60 -15.09 -12.79
N LEU A 565 34.73 -15.46 -11.52
CA LEU A 565 36.00 -15.36 -10.80
C LEU A 565 37.11 -16.22 -11.42
N VAL A 566 36.73 -17.36 -12.04
CA VAL A 566 37.66 -18.27 -12.72
C VAL A 566 37.85 -17.90 -14.19
N GLY A 567 36.75 -17.61 -14.91
CA GLY A 567 36.72 -17.45 -16.37
C GLY A 567 36.80 -16.00 -16.89
N GLY A 568 36.81 -15.00 -16.00
CA GLY A 568 36.80 -13.58 -16.34
C GLY A 568 35.42 -13.01 -16.64
N GLU A 569 35.34 -11.67 -16.77
CA GLU A 569 34.11 -10.95 -17.11
C GLU A 569 33.79 -11.09 -18.61
N ARG A 570 32.52 -11.34 -18.96
CA ARG A 570 32.04 -11.43 -20.35
C ARG A 570 30.71 -10.70 -20.49
N ILE A 571 30.54 -9.98 -21.60
CA ILE A 571 29.28 -9.31 -21.91
C ILE A 571 28.25 -10.36 -22.34
N ASN A 572 27.04 -10.26 -21.78
CA ASN A 572 25.89 -11.04 -22.23
C ASN A 572 24.86 -10.13 -22.90
N THR A 573 24.99 -9.96 -24.22
CA THR A 573 24.16 -9.03 -25.02
C THR A 573 22.67 -9.35 -24.90
N LEU A 574 22.31 -10.64 -24.90
CA LEU A 574 20.92 -11.09 -24.78
C LEU A 574 20.26 -10.66 -23.45
N ASN A 575 21.01 -10.68 -22.35
CA ASN A 575 20.49 -10.21 -21.07
C ASN A 575 20.41 -8.68 -20.99
N ILE A 576 21.29 -7.95 -21.68
CA ILE A 576 21.22 -6.48 -21.80
C ILE A 576 19.95 -6.09 -22.57
N GLU A 577 19.70 -6.71 -23.71
CA GLU A 577 18.48 -6.50 -24.51
C GLU A 577 17.21 -6.78 -23.68
N ARG A 578 17.20 -7.87 -22.89
CA ARG A 578 16.13 -8.16 -21.94
C ARG A 578 15.94 -7.06 -20.89
N GLY A 579 17.04 -6.46 -20.43
CA GLY A 579 17.00 -5.32 -19.50
C GLY A 579 16.29 -4.10 -20.10
N TYR A 580 16.56 -3.79 -21.37
CA TYR A 580 15.92 -2.68 -22.07
C TYR A 580 14.46 -2.96 -22.46
N ALA A 581 14.14 -4.19 -22.86
CA ALA A 581 12.76 -4.58 -23.15
C ALA A 581 11.82 -4.37 -21.95
N GLY A 582 12.27 -4.70 -20.73
CA GLY A 582 11.50 -4.46 -19.50
C GLY A 582 11.39 -2.99 -19.08
N THR A 583 12.26 -2.10 -19.60
CA THR A 583 12.18 -0.65 -19.30
C THR A 583 11.32 0.13 -20.30
N LEU A 584 11.16 -0.35 -21.54
CA LEU A 584 10.30 0.25 -22.56
C LEU A 584 8.80 0.08 -22.26
N ASP A 585 8.41 -1.02 -21.61
CA ASP A 585 7.04 -1.27 -21.15
C ASP A 585 6.55 -0.28 -20.08
N ARG A 586 7.46 0.48 -19.45
CA ARG A 586 7.14 1.48 -18.42
C ARG A 586 6.77 2.87 -18.97
N ARG A 587 6.87 3.09 -20.29
CA ARG A 587 6.59 4.38 -20.96
C ARG A 587 5.28 4.40 -21.75
N ARG A 588 4.46 3.35 -21.70
CA ARG A 588 3.15 3.29 -22.34
C ARG A 588 2.03 3.29 -21.32
#